data_AF-A0A928XC22-F1
#
_entry.id   AF-A0A928XC22-F1
#
_cell.length_a   1.000
_cell.length_b   1.000
_cell.length_c   1.000
_cell.angle_alpha   90.00
_cell.angle_beta   90.00
_cell.angle_gamma   90.00
#
_symmetry.space_group_name_H-M   'P 1'
#
loop_
_entity.id
_entity.type
_entity.pdbx_description
1 polymer ?
#
loop_
_entity_poly.entity_id
_entity_poly.type
_entity_poly.pdbx_seq_one_letter_code
_entity_poly.pdbx_strand_id
1 'polypeptide(L)'
;MLLQAVLSGDGPAFRCLSLVEENRVALLVSEPILAEARDVLLRPKILRKNPHVTPERVNQFLEFLVRKATFIENVSHVVPFPRDPKDEPYLDLAVGSNAQYLITRDSKHLLTFAREETPEALTFRSRYPMFRIIDPPTFLREMDLVRQQGRQPAQPPKTLHPQNRKDIDRER
;
A
#
# COMPACT_ATOMS: atom_id res chain seq x y z
N MET A 1 5.14 6.24 -8.58
CA MET A 1 3.74 5.80 -8.32
C MET A 1 2.75 6.92 -8.67
N LEU A 2 2.89 8.10 -8.05
CA LEU A 2 1.99 9.26 -8.25
C LEU A 2 1.90 9.79 -9.68
N LEU A 3 3.02 9.90 -10.41
CA LEU A 3 3.01 10.31 -11.83
C LEU A 3 2.06 9.44 -12.65
N GLN A 4 2.08 8.11 -12.45
CA GLN A 4 1.23 7.20 -13.22
C GLN A 4 -0.25 7.35 -12.87
N ALA A 5 -0.56 7.68 -11.62
CA ALA A 5 -1.94 7.96 -11.20
C ALA A 5 -2.47 9.28 -11.79
N VAL A 6 -1.59 10.27 -12.00
CA VAL A 6 -1.96 11.52 -12.69
C VAL A 6 -2.14 11.28 -14.20
N LEU A 7 -1.35 10.38 -14.80
CA LEU A 7 -1.36 10.13 -16.24
C LEU A 7 -2.49 9.21 -16.73
N SER A 8 -2.97 8.29 -15.90
CA SER A 8 -3.98 7.29 -16.27
C SER A 8 -5.03 7.20 -15.18
N GLY A 9 -6.28 7.54 -15.52
CA GLY A 9 -7.44 7.53 -14.62
C GLY A 9 -8.05 6.15 -14.37
N ASP A 10 -7.44 5.09 -14.89
CA ASP A 10 -7.92 3.70 -14.80
C ASP A 10 -6.82 2.71 -14.38
N GLY A 11 -5.56 3.16 -14.37
CA GLY A 11 -4.41 2.32 -14.06
C GLY A 11 -4.35 1.88 -12.60
N PRO A 12 -3.54 0.85 -12.29
CA PRO A 12 -3.38 0.35 -10.92
C PRO A 12 -2.99 1.41 -9.89
N ALA A 13 -2.17 2.40 -10.29
CA ALA A 13 -1.77 3.49 -9.40
C ALA A 13 -2.94 4.42 -9.07
N PHE A 14 -3.80 4.74 -10.06
CA PHE A 14 -5.00 5.53 -9.83
C PHE A 14 -5.99 4.79 -8.93
N ARG A 15 -6.21 3.49 -9.18
CA ARG A 15 -7.06 2.65 -8.32
C ARG A 15 -6.57 2.60 -6.87
N CYS A 16 -5.26 2.66 -6.62
CA CYS A 16 -4.73 2.77 -5.25
C CYS A 16 -5.13 4.12 -4.61
N LEU A 17 -5.10 5.22 -5.36
CA LEU A 17 -5.56 6.53 -4.86
C LEU A 17 -7.07 6.57 -4.65
N SER A 18 -7.87 5.89 -5.47
CA SER A 18 -9.31 5.77 -5.21
C SER A 18 -9.59 5.13 -3.86
N LEU A 19 -8.79 4.16 -3.42
CA LEU A 19 -8.91 3.59 -2.07
C LEU A 19 -8.63 4.61 -0.97
N VAL A 20 -7.71 5.55 -1.20
CA VAL A 20 -7.44 6.66 -0.27
C VAL A 20 -8.63 7.62 -0.25
N GLU A 21 -9.16 7.96 -1.43
CA GLU A 21 -10.31 8.84 -1.57
C GLU A 21 -11.56 8.30 -0.85
N GLU A 22 -11.80 6.99 -0.98
CA GLU A 22 -12.86 6.21 -0.32
C GLU A 22 -12.61 5.97 1.18
N ASN A 23 -11.51 6.48 1.75
CA ASN A 23 -11.07 6.23 3.13
C ASN A 23 -10.92 4.73 3.47
N ARG A 24 -10.66 3.89 2.47
CA ARG A 24 -10.41 2.46 2.67
C ARG A 24 -8.99 2.15 3.11
N VAL A 25 -8.07 3.07 2.86
CA VAL A 25 -6.66 2.99 3.25
C VAL A 25 -6.20 4.38 3.69
N ALA A 26 -5.35 4.43 4.71
CA ALA A 26 -4.72 5.68 5.13
C ALA A 26 -3.48 5.94 4.28
N LEU A 27 -3.38 7.13 3.70
CA LEU A 27 -2.17 7.59 3.01
C LEU A 27 -1.29 8.36 4.01
N LEU A 28 0.00 8.09 4.00
CA LEU A 28 0.99 8.86 4.76
C LEU A 28 1.81 9.72 3.80
N VAL A 29 2.06 10.96 4.19
CA VAL A 29 2.93 11.89 3.45
C VAL A 29 3.82 12.67 4.41
N SER A 30 4.92 13.18 3.89
CA SER A 30 5.81 14.13 4.56
C SER A 30 6.21 15.22 3.57
N GLU A 31 6.76 16.34 4.08
CA GLU A 31 7.22 17.45 3.23
C GLU A 31 8.21 17.00 2.14
N PRO A 32 9.25 16.18 2.44
CA PRO A 32 10.18 15.73 1.40
C PRO A 32 9.50 14.95 0.27
N ILE A 33 8.53 14.10 0.60
CA ILE A 33 7.82 13.29 -0.41
C ILE A 33 6.91 14.18 -1.27
N LEU A 34 6.21 15.15 -0.68
CA LEU A 34 5.38 16.08 -1.44
C LEU A 34 6.23 16.99 -2.33
N ALA A 35 7.38 17.45 -1.84
CA ALA A 35 8.33 18.23 -2.62
C ALA A 35 8.89 17.44 -3.80
N GLU A 36 9.29 16.18 -3.60
CA GLU A 36 9.73 15.32 -4.69
C GLU A 36 8.61 15.04 -5.70
N ALA A 37 7.39 14.76 -5.23
CA ALA A 37 6.24 14.57 -6.10
C ALA A 37 5.98 15.81 -6.97
N ARG A 38 6.04 17.00 -6.37
CA ARG A 38 5.90 18.28 -7.08
C ARG A 38 6.99 18.44 -8.13
N ASP A 39 8.25 18.25 -7.77
CA ASP A 39 9.38 18.36 -8.72
C ASP A 39 9.18 17.39 -9.90
N VAL A 40 8.92 16.11 -9.62
CA VAL A 40 8.74 15.08 -10.65
C VAL A 40 7.59 15.43 -11.59
N LEU A 41 6.44 15.84 -11.06
CA LEU A 41 5.24 16.14 -11.85
C LEU A 41 5.41 17.41 -12.69
N LEU A 42 6.16 18.40 -12.21
CA LEU A 42 6.39 19.68 -12.89
C LEU A 42 7.65 19.68 -13.78
N ARG A 43 8.45 18.61 -13.80
CA ARG A 43 9.64 18.51 -14.67
C ARG A 43 9.27 18.84 -16.13
N PRO A 44 10.00 19.72 -16.82
CA PRO A 44 9.69 20.12 -18.19
C PRO A 44 9.54 18.95 -19.17
N LYS A 45 10.34 17.89 -18.99
CA LYS A 45 10.26 16.66 -19.81
C LYS A 45 8.94 15.91 -19.60
N ILE A 46 8.37 15.94 -18.39
CA ILE A 46 7.08 15.31 -18.08
C ILE A 46 5.94 16.12 -18.68
N LEU A 47 5.91 17.43 -18.45
CA LEU A 47 4.89 18.32 -19.00
C LEU A 47 4.87 18.29 -20.54
N ARG A 48 6.03 18.33 -21.18
CA ARG A 48 6.14 18.24 -22.64
C ARG A 48 5.63 16.92 -23.21
N LYS A 49 5.84 15.81 -22.50
CA LYS A 49 5.38 14.47 -22.94
C LYS A 49 3.90 14.25 -22.66
N ASN A 50 3.30 15.00 -21.75
CA ASN A 50 1.95 14.79 -21.28
C ASN A 50 1.21 16.14 -21.22
N PRO A 51 0.74 16.68 -22.36
CA PRO A 51 0.12 18.01 -22.43
C PRO A 51 -1.12 18.17 -21.55
N HIS A 52 -1.76 17.07 -21.17
CA HIS A 52 -2.90 17.07 -20.26
C HIS A 52 -2.50 17.25 -18.78
N VAL A 53 -1.23 17.11 -18.43
CA VAL A 53 -0.69 17.41 -17.10
C VAL A 53 -0.25 18.87 -17.10
N THR A 54 -1.05 19.74 -16.48
CA THR A 54 -0.74 21.16 -16.34
C THR A 54 -0.30 21.47 -14.90
N PRO A 55 0.44 22.56 -14.67
CA PRO A 55 0.81 22.99 -13.31
C PRO A 55 -0.40 23.11 -12.38
N GLU A 56 -1.54 23.59 -12.88
CA GLU A 56 -2.79 23.72 -12.12
C GLU A 56 -3.32 22.36 -11.69
N ARG A 57 -3.34 21.37 -12.59
CA ARG A 57 -3.79 20.00 -12.25
C ARG A 57 -2.84 19.33 -11.26
N VAL A 58 -1.53 19.58 -11.38
CA VAL A 58 -0.54 19.08 -10.42
C VAL A 58 -0.77 19.69 -9.04
N ASN A 59 -1.01 21.00 -8.95
CA ASN A 59 -1.30 21.66 -7.68
C ASN A 59 -2.59 21.13 -7.04
N GLN A 60 -3.68 21.00 -7.80
CA GLN A 60 -4.93 20.42 -7.33
C GLN A 60 -4.74 18.98 -6.83
N PHE A 61 -3.93 18.19 -7.52
CA PHE A 61 -3.59 16.83 -7.13
C PHE A 61 -2.80 16.79 -5.82
N LEU A 62 -1.77 17.63 -5.66
CA LEU A 62 -0.98 17.69 -4.43
C LEU A 62 -1.82 18.16 -3.24
N GLU A 63 -2.69 19.15 -3.44
CA GLU A 63 -3.64 19.58 -2.41
C GLU A 63 -4.61 18.46 -2.02
N PHE A 64 -5.08 17.67 -2.98
CA PHE A 64 -5.89 16.48 -2.69
C PHE A 64 -5.12 15.50 -1.80
N LEU A 65 -3.85 15.23 -2.09
CA LEU A 65 -3.03 14.35 -1.26
C LEU A 65 -2.88 14.91 0.15
N VAL A 66 -2.57 16.21 0.31
CA VAL A 66 -2.45 16.85 1.62
C VAL A 66 -3.76 16.77 2.41
N ARG A 67 -4.91 16.96 1.77
CA ARG A 67 -6.22 16.90 2.44
C ARG A 67 -6.63 15.50 2.87
N LYS A 68 -6.17 14.46 2.16
CA LYS A 68 -6.58 13.06 2.40
C LYS A 68 -5.56 12.24 3.18
N ALA A 69 -4.31 12.66 3.20
CA ALA A 69 -3.24 11.96 3.88
C ALA A 69 -3.09 12.39 5.33
N THR A 70 -2.55 11.50 6.15
CA THR A 70 -1.94 11.85 7.42
C THR A 70 -0.55 12.43 7.13
N PHE A 71 -0.35 13.69 7.51
CA PHE A 71 0.93 14.38 7.36
C PHE A 71 1.85 14.06 8.55
N ILE A 72 3.09 13.66 8.26
CA ILE A 72 4.12 13.36 9.25
C ILE A 72 5.20 14.43 9.14
N GLU A 73 5.24 15.34 10.13
CA GLU A 73 6.14 16.50 10.13
C GLU A 73 7.62 16.11 10.28
N ASN A 74 7.93 15.27 11.26
CA ASN A 74 9.29 14.93 11.64
C ASN A 74 9.56 13.44 11.43
N VAL A 75 9.94 13.08 10.22
CA VAL A 75 10.34 11.71 9.89
C VAL A 75 11.77 11.49 10.40
N SER A 76 11.93 10.64 11.40
CA SER A 76 13.26 10.26 11.90
C SER A 76 13.94 9.32 10.91
N HIS A 77 15.24 9.51 10.69
CA HIS A 77 16.03 8.55 9.93
C HIS A 77 16.23 7.26 10.75
N VAL A 78 15.70 6.15 10.25
CA VAL A 78 15.64 4.87 10.96
C VAL A 78 16.10 3.68 10.11
N VAL A 79 16.12 3.85 8.78
CA VAL A 79 16.50 2.82 7.82
C VAL A 79 17.58 3.37 6.89
N PRO A 80 18.87 3.03 7.13
CA PRO A 80 19.89 3.24 6.13
C PRO A 80 19.61 2.35 4.92
N PHE A 81 19.72 2.91 3.71
CA PHE A 81 19.53 2.19 2.46
C PHE A 81 20.62 2.54 1.44
N PRO A 82 21.89 2.10 1.67
CA PRO A 82 23.05 2.50 0.87
C PRO A 82 22.95 2.15 -0.62
N ARG A 83 22.12 1.17 -0.97
CA ARG A 83 21.85 0.76 -2.35
C ARG A 83 21.25 1.89 -3.18
N ASP A 84 20.40 2.72 -2.56
CA ASP A 84 19.80 3.88 -3.22
C ASP A 84 19.36 4.92 -2.17
N PRO A 85 20.27 5.79 -1.68
CA PRO A 85 19.98 6.68 -0.57
C PRO A 85 18.78 7.61 -0.77
N LYS A 86 18.38 7.90 -2.01
CA LYS A 86 17.17 8.69 -2.31
C LYS A 86 15.86 7.97 -1.92
N ASP A 87 15.91 6.64 -1.74
CA ASP A 87 14.74 5.84 -1.34
C ASP A 87 14.59 5.78 0.19
N GLU A 88 15.62 6.18 0.97
CA GLU A 88 15.58 6.22 2.44
C GLU A 88 14.38 7.00 3.00
N PRO A 89 14.03 8.21 2.50
CA PRO A 89 12.90 8.96 3.03
C PRO A 89 11.56 8.22 2.93
N TYR A 90 11.37 7.36 1.92
CA TYR A 90 10.17 6.55 1.77
C TYR A 90 10.13 5.40 2.78
N LEU A 91 11.27 4.75 3.00
CA LEU A 91 11.41 3.69 4.00
C LEU A 91 11.24 4.26 5.41
N ASP A 92 11.93 5.35 5.71
CA ASP A 92 11.87 6.06 7.00
C ASP A 92 10.45 6.49 7.33
N LEU A 93 9.74 7.12 6.38
CA LEU A 93 8.34 7.50 6.60
C LEU A 93 7.50 6.26 6.89
N ALA A 94 7.63 5.22 6.07
CA ALA A 94 6.80 4.04 6.17
C ALA A 94 7.03 3.30 7.49
N VAL A 95 8.28 2.97 7.83
CA VAL A 95 8.56 2.23 9.07
C VAL A 95 8.45 3.10 10.31
N GLY A 96 8.87 4.36 10.25
CA GLY A 96 8.80 5.30 11.37
C GLY A 96 7.37 5.65 11.76
N SER A 97 6.42 5.48 10.84
CA SER A 97 4.99 5.70 11.06
C SER A 97 4.18 4.39 11.19
N ASN A 98 4.85 3.23 11.30
CA ASN A 98 4.23 1.91 11.36
C ASN A 98 3.24 1.63 10.19
N ALA A 99 3.57 2.10 8.99
CA ALA A 99 2.83 1.75 7.79
C ALA A 99 2.91 0.24 7.53
N GLN A 100 1.83 -0.35 7.03
CA GLN A 100 1.82 -1.75 6.61
C GLN A 100 2.41 -1.94 5.21
N TYR A 101 2.35 -0.89 4.38
CA TYR A 101 2.68 -0.97 2.96
C TYR A 101 3.51 0.22 2.50
N LEU A 102 4.52 -0.06 1.68
CA LEU A 102 5.11 0.89 0.74
C LEU A 102 4.78 0.44 -0.68
N ILE A 103 3.93 1.20 -1.36
CA ILE A 103 3.46 0.88 -2.70
C ILE A 103 4.35 1.59 -3.72
N THR A 104 5.12 0.83 -4.48
CA THR A 104 6.11 1.39 -5.41
C THR A 104 6.12 0.67 -6.75
N ARG A 105 6.61 1.35 -7.79
CA ARG A 105 6.92 0.73 -9.10
C ARG A 105 8.43 0.64 -9.34
N ASP A 106 9.26 0.99 -8.35
CA ASP A 106 10.71 0.85 -8.47
C ASP A 106 11.08 -0.64 -8.43
N SER A 107 11.22 -1.22 -9.62
CA SER A 107 11.63 -2.60 -9.79
C SER A 107 13.12 -2.82 -9.59
N LYS A 108 13.94 -1.77 -9.62
CA LYS A 108 15.40 -1.88 -9.63
C LYS A 108 15.98 -1.91 -8.21
N HIS A 109 15.40 -1.11 -7.31
CA HIS A 109 15.90 -0.94 -5.94
C HIS A 109 14.89 -1.52 -4.95
N LEU A 110 13.77 -0.85 -4.69
CA LEU A 110 12.82 -1.24 -3.63
C LEU A 110 12.16 -2.61 -3.81
N LEU A 111 11.57 -2.92 -4.98
CA LEU A 111 10.91 -4.23 -5.17
C LEU A 111 11.90 -5.39 -5.26
N THR A 112 13.12 -5.12 -5.74
CA THR A 112 14.19 -6.13 -5.73
C THR A 112 14.63 -6.40 -4.29
N PHE A 113 14.87 -5.33 -3.50
CA PHE A 113 15.20 -5.43 -2.08
C PHE A 113 14.16 -6.22 -1.27
N ALA A 114 12.87 -6.04 -1.58
CA ALA A 114 11.79 -6.76 -0.91
C ALA A 114 11.87 -8.30 -1.06
N ARG A 115 12.49 -8.79 -2.14
CA ARG A 115 12.44 -10.20 -2.57
C ARG A 115 13.79 -10.90 -2.51
N GLU A 116 14.90 -10.16 -2.48
CA GLU A 116 16.23 -10.74 -2.41
C GLU A 116 16.53 -11.33 -1.02
N GLU A 117 17.58 -12.15 -0.96
CA GLU A 117 18.02 -12.86 0.25
C GLU A 117 19.38 -12.35 0.74
N THR A 118 19.66 -11.07 0.50
CA THR A 118 20.85 -10.41 1.07
C THR A 118 20.71 -10.31 2.59
N PRO A 119 21.83 -10.31 3.35
CA PRO A 119 21.79 -10.13 4.80
C PRO A 119 21.03 -8.88 5.23
N GLU A 120 21.15 -7.79 4.48
CA GLU A 120 20.46 -6.53 4.72
C GLU A 120 18.94 -6.66 4.53
N ALA A 121 18.50 -7.28 3.44
CA ALA A 121 17.07 -7.51 3.17
C ALA A 121 16.44 -8.46 4.20
N LEU A 122 17.15 -9.52 4.57
CA LEU A 122 16.70 -10.46 5.60
C LEU A 122 16.60 -9.79 6.97
N THR A 123 17.60 -9.00 7.36
CA THR A 123 17.59 -8.23 8.60
C THR A 123 16.43 -7.24 8.64
N PHE A 124 16.22 -6.51 7.54
CA PHE A 124 15.11 -5.58 7.40
C PHE A 124 13.75 -6.27 7.57
N ARG A 125 13.52 -7.39 6.87
CA ARG A 125 12.26 -8.16 6.99
C ARG A 125 12.07 -8.75 8.39
N SER A 126 13.14 -9.21 9.04
CA SER A 126 13.07 -9.71 10.42
C SER A 126 12.70 -8.61 11.41
N ARG A 127 13.23 -7.40 11.21
CA ARG A 127 12.94 -6.23 12.06
C ARG A 127 11.52 -5.68 11.84
N TYR A 128 11.01 -5.74 10.61
CA TYR A 128 9.70 -5.21 10.23
C TYR A 128 8.82 -6.27 9.55
N PRO A 129 8.42 -7.34 10.27
CA PRO A 129 7.80 -8.53 9.67
C PRO A 129 6.41 -8.28 9.06
N MET A 130 5.72 -7.23 9.52
CA MET A 130 4.39 -6.84 9.01
C MET A 130 4.45 -5.83 7.87
N PHE A 131 5.62 -5.22 7.62
CA PHE A 131 5.78 -4.19 6.60
C PHE A 131 6.09 -4.82 5.24
N ARG A 132 5.41 -4.35 4.20
CA ARG A 132 5.52 -4.93 2.86
C ARG A 132 5.78 -3.87 1.81
N ILE A 133 6.81 -4.11 0.99
CA ILE A 133 7.13 -3.30 -0.18
C ILE A 133 6.59 -4.04 -1.40
N ILE A 134 5.56 -3.50 -2.05
CA ILE A 134 4.84 -4.19 -3.13
C ILE A 134 4.44 -3.24 -4.27
N ASP A 135 4.12 -3.82 -5.42
CA ASP A 135 3.60 -3.07 -6.56
C ASP A 135 2.09 -2.80 -6.44
N PRO A 136 1.56 -1.79 -7.17
CA PRO A 136 0.14 -1.45 -7.11
C PRO A 136 -0.80 -2.62 -7.47
N PRO A 137 -0.57 -3.41 -8.54
CA PRO A 137 -1.42 -4.58 -8.82
C PRO A 137 -1.47 -5.60 -7.68
N THR A 138 -0.34 -5.85 -7.01
CA THR A 138 -0.27 -6.75 -5.86
C THR A 138 -1.04 -6.21 -4.68
N PHE A 139 -0.86 -4.92 -4.36
CA PHE A 139 -1.61 -4.27 -3.29
C PHE A 139 -3.13 -4.35 -3.51
N LEU A 140 -3.60 -4.05 -4.73
CA LEU A 140 -5.02 -4.12 -5.06
C LEU A 140 -5.60 -5.52 -4.88
N ARG A 141 -4.86 -6.57 -5.29
CA ARG A 141 -5.29 -7.96 -5.05
C ARG A 141 -5.43 -8.27 -3.56
N GLU A 142 -4.51 -7.79 -2.73
CA GLU A 142 -4.61 -7.99 -1.29
C GLU A 142 -5.81 -7.25 -0.68
N MET A 143 -6.05 -6.02 -1.13
CA MET A 143 -7.22 -5.26 -0.69
C MET A 143 -8.54 -5.92 -1.12
N ASP A 144 -8.57 -6.58 -2.27
CA ASP A 144 -9.73 -7.34 -2.72
C ASP A 144 -9.94 -8.61 -1.88
N LEU A 145 -8.87 -9.34 -1.52
CA LEU A 145 -8.92 -10.50 -0.64
C LEU A 145 -9.43 -10.14 0.77
N VAL A 146 -8.89 -9.06 1.37
CA VAL A 146 -9.33 -8.58 2.69
C VAL A 146 -10.82 -8.22 2.68
N ARG A 147 -11.31 -7.59 1.61
CA ARG A 147 -12.75 -7.30 1.46
C ARG A 147 -13.60 -8.56 1.40
N GLN A 148 -13.14 -9.58 0.68
CA GLN A 148 -13.88 -10.83 0.52
C GLN A 148 -13.95 -11.61 1.84
N GLN A 149 -12.85 -11.61 2.60
CA GLN A 149 -12.80 -12.23 3.93
C GLN A 149 -13.69 -11.49 4.94
N GLY A 150 -13.71 -10.16 4.91
CA GLY A 150 -14.62 -9.35 5.73
C GLY A 150 -16.11 -9.44 5.33
N ARG A 151 -16.43 -10.02 4.15
CA ARG A 151 -17.79 -10.24 3.65
C ARG A 151 -18.32 -11.66 3.87
N GLN A 152 -17.52 -12.57 4.42
CA GLN A 152 -17.95 -13.95 4.64
C GLN A 152 -18.92 -13.98 5.84
N PRO A 153 -20.22 -14.31 5.68
CA PRO A 153 -21.10 -14.46 6.82
C PRO A 153 -20.57 -15.62 7.69
N ALA A 154 -20.53 -15.40 9.00
CA ALA A 154 -20.20 -16.44 9.97
C ALA A 154 -21.03 -17.70 9.65
N GLN A 155 -20.36 -18.77 9.23
CA GLN A 155 -21.04 -20.07 9.13
C GLN A 155 -21.53 -20.42 10.54
N PRO A 156 -22.83 -20.70 10.76
CA PRO A 156 -23.27 -21.17 12.05
C PRO A 156 -22.55 -22.49 12.36
N PRO A 157 -22.22 -22.74 13.65
CA PRO A 157 -21.54 -23.97 14.03
C PRO A 157 -22.36 -25.17 13.56
N LYS A 158 -21.68 -26.15 12.94
CA LYS A 158 -22.29 -27.43 12.58
C LYS A 158 -22.90 -28.02 13.85
N THR A 159 -24.23 -28.10 13.91
CA THR A 159 -24.95 -28.76 14.98
C THR A 159 -24.54 -30.22 15.00
N LEU A 160 -23.93 -30.64 16.12
CA LEU A 160 -23.69 -32.04 16.44
C LEU A 160 -25.06 -32.74 16.48
N HIS A 161 -25.34 -33.61 15.52
CA HIS A 161 -26.53 -34.44 15.56
C HIS A 161 -26.42 -35.40 16.76
N PRO A 162 -27.41 -35.45 17.68
CA PRO A 162 -27.45 -36.45 18.73
C PRO A 162 -27.70 -37.83 18.12
N GLN A 163 -26.94 -38.82 18.59
CA GLN A 163 -27.12 -40.23 18.27
C GLN A 163 -28.55 -40.65 18.60
N ASN A 164 -29.29 -41.12 17.59
CA ASN A 164 -30.62 -41.65 17.77
C ASN A 164 -30.50 -43.08 18.31
N ARG A 165 -30.71 -43.26 19.61
CA ARG A 165 -31.12 -44.54 20.21
C ARG A 165 -32.58 -44.79 19.85
N LYS A 166 -32.84 -45.81 19.04
CA LYS A 166 -34.07 -46.61 18.99
C LYS A 166 -33.58 -48.01 18.55
N ASP A 167 -33.92 -49.13 19.19
CA ASP A 167 -35.26 -49.62 19.48
C ASP A 167 -35.21 -50.61 20.68
N ILE A 168 -36.06 -50.43 21.70
CA ILE A 168 -37.35 -51.11 21.95
C ILE A 168 -37.19 -52.45 22.70
N ASP A 169 -37.58 -52.41 23.98
CA ASP A 169 -38.03 -53.55 24.79
C ASP A 169 -39.40 -54.08 24.30
N ARG A 170 -39.63 -55.38 24.59
CA ARG A 170 -40.88 -56.19 24.54
C ARG A 170 -41.10 -57.03 23.27
N GLU A 171 -41.50 -58.30 23.32
CA GLU A 171 -41.78 -59.29 24.38
C GLU A 171 -42.03 -60.61 23.62
N ARG A 172 -41.40 -61.72 24.04
CA ARG A 172 -41.94 -63.10 24.06
C ARG A 172 -40.91 -64.10 24.56
#